data_AF-A0A852BX18-F1
#
_entry.id   AF-A0A852BX18-F1
#
_cell.length_a   1.000
_cell.length_b   1.000
_cell.length_c   1.000
_cell.angle_alpha   90.00
_cell.angle_beta   90.00
_cell.angle_gamma   90.00
#
_symmetry.space_group_name_H-M   'P 1'
#
loop_
_entity.id
_entity.type
_entity.pdbx_description
1 polymer ?
#
loop_
_entity_poly.entity_id
_entity_poly.type
_entity_poly.pdbx_seq_one_letter_code
_entity_poly.pdbx_strand_id
1 'polypeptide(L)'
;PSSDPCLYPLQVDSHSFFWNIAPGAEAAVSSFVTHLAAAEALHKASDVQLLPRNVMFTFFQGETFDYIGSSRMVYDMEKEKFPLRLDNIHSFLELNQVALMNDSRLWMHTDPISRMNDSVGAQVKHLLDVLSNSSQGLNVTLEEVGFSQPLPPSSFQRFLRARHIPGVVLTDHRTSFHNRQGRGSKEPWLLQGWWGAGAAHPGALTQQLPPLQALAEVATVLARALYQLAGGANHTSAIQADPKTYHPPPGLISLPLPGDVPQHYVAVSSPVNTTYLVQYVLANLTGTVVNLTKEECLSPEKSPSTDRELFDYSWVQGSLEPNSSSRLPFCVRSTVHLSKALSPAFELRQWGSTEYSTWTESRWKDIRARIFLVASKELEIITLVVGVAILLFSLLATYFINAKAEILFSIPRDPGAVSY
;
A
#
# COMPACT_ATOMS: atom_id res chain seq x y z
N PRO A 1 -2.77 -15.91 -30.81
CA PRO A 1 -3.89 -14.95 -30.71
C PRO A 1 -3.44 -13.73 -29.90
N SER A 2 -3.19 -12.62 -30.59
CA SER A 2 -2.90 -11.31 -30.01
C SER A 2 -4.18 -10.72 -29.42
N SER A 3 -4.52 -11.11 -28.18
CA SER A 3 -5.57 -10.44 -27.43
C SER A 3 -4.95 -9.23 -26.74
N ASP A 4 -5.21 -8.03 -27.26
CA ASP A 4 -4.76 -6.78 -26.64
C ASP A 4 -5.50 -6.57 -25.31
N PRO A 5 -4.82 -6.64 -24.14
CA PRO A 5 -5.47 -6.51 -22.84
C PRO A 5 -6.02 -5.11 -22.55
N CYS A 6 -7.07 -5.09 -21.73
CA CYS A 6 -7.52 -3.91 -21.01
C CYS A 6 -6.68 -3.77 -19.73
N LEU A 7 -5.97 -2.65 -19.59
CA LEU A 7 -5.15 -2.36 -18.41
C LEU A 7 -5.99 -1.57 -17.40
N TYR A 8 -6.01 -2.05 -16.17
CA TYR A 8 -6.79 -1.45 -15.09
C TYR A 8 -5.85 -1.17 -13.90
N PRO A 9 -5.19 0.00 -13.84
CA PRO A 9 -4.28 0.32 -12.76
C PRO A 9 -4.88 1.19 -11.66
N LEU A 10 -4.18 1.26 -10.52
CA LEU A 10 -4.41 2.22 -9.45
C LEU A 10 -3.19 2.47 -8.57
N GLN A 11 -3.30 3.46 -7.70
CA GLN A 11 -2.34 3.79 -6.64
C GLN A 11 -2.62 3.02 -5.33
N VAL A 12 -1.60 2.38 -4.75
CA VAL A 12 -1.70 1.65 -3.48
C VAL A 12 -1.08 2.39 -2.29
N ASP A 13 -0.18 3.33 -2.55
CA ASP A 13 0.54 4.07 -1.52
C ASP A 13 -0.11 5.39 -1.13
N SER A 14 0.27 5.90 0.04
CA SER A 14 0.01 7.26 0.48
C SER A 14 1.22 7.80 1.27
N HIS A 15 1.16 9.06 1.67
CA HIS A 15 2.14 9.63 2.61
C HIS A 15 1.45 10.63 3.52
N SER A 16 2.16 10.99 4.60
CA SER A 16 1.87 12.20 5.36
C SER A 16 3.17 12.93 5.68
N PHE A 17 3.06 14.02 6.43
CA PHE A 17 4.20 14.75 6.95
C PHE A 17 5.09 13.90 7.88
N PHE A 18 4.51 12.93 8.60
CA PHE A 18 5.24 12.13 9.57
C PHE A 18 5.66 10.79 8.98
N TRP A 19 6.92 10.43 9.21
CA TRP A 19 7.46 9.13 8.80
C TRP A 19 6.64 7.98 9.36
N ASN A 20 6.32 7.01 8.49
CA ASN A 20 5.54 5.81 8.81
C ASN A 20 4.15 6.06 9.41
N ILE A 21 3.57 7.25 9.19
CA ILE A 21 2.17 7.55 9.47
C ILE A 21 1.52 7.94 8.13
N ALA A 22 0.92 6.98 7.46
CA ALA A 22 0.28 7.12 6.15
C ALA A 22 -0.99 6.24 6.07
N PRO A 23 -2.07 6.57 6.80
CA PRO A 23 -3.29 5.78 6.79
C PRO A 23 -4.02 5.79 5.44
N GLY A 24 -3.96 6.90 4.69
CA GLY A 24 -4.38 6.99 3.28
C GLY A 24 -5.76 6.42 2.95
N ALA A 25 -6.75 6.63 3.81
CA ALA A 25 -8.07 6.01 3.73
C ALA A 25 -8.74 6.31 2.38
N GLU A 26 -8.77 7.58 2.02
CA GLU A 26 -9.36 8.03 0.76
C GLU A 26 -8.35 8.03 -0.38
N ALA A 27 -7.10 8.39 -0.08
CA ALA A 27 -6.06 8.54 -1.08
C ALA A 27 -5.65 7.22 -1.74
N ALA A 28 -5.74 6.09 -1.02
CA ALA A 28 -5.31 4.79 -1.50
C ALA A 28 -6.33 3.68 -1.19
N VAL A 29 -6.74 3.54 0.07
CA VAL A 29 -7.51 2.37 0.54
C VAL A 29 -8.86 2.23 -0.16
N SER A 30 -9.63 3.32 -0.28
CA SER A 30 -10.91 3.30 -1.00
C SER A 30 -10.78 2.77 -2.42
N SER A 31 -9.74 3.21 -3.13
CA SER A 31 -9.51 2.85 -4.52
C SER A 31 -9.05 1.40 -4.66
N PHE A 32 -8.04 0.96 -3.89
CA PHE A 32 -7.54 -0.42 -4.01
C PHE A 32 -8.51 -1.47 -3.49
N VAL A 33 -9.31 -1.17 -2.47
CA VAL A 33 -10.32 -2.13 -2.00
C VAL A 33 -11.45 -2.28 -3.03
N THR A 34 -11.92 -1.18 -3.62
CA THR A 34 -12.91 -1.20 -4.71
C THR A 34 -12.41 -2.02 -5.90
N HIS A 35 -11.11 -1.91 -6.21
CA HIS A 35 -10.46 -2.64 -7.29
C HIS A 35 -10.33 -4.14 -7.02
N LEU A 36 -9.98 -4.52 -5.78
CA LEU A 36 -9.98 -5.92 -5.34
C LEU A 36 -11.38 -6.53 -5.42
N ALA A 37 -12.40 -5.79 -4.99
CA ALA A 37 -13.79 -6.23 -5.07
C ALA A 37 -14.27 -6.37 -6.52
N ALA A 38 -13.84 -5.47 -7.42
CA ALA A 38 -14.12 -5.57 -8.85
C ALA A 38 -13.45 -6.81 -9.48
N ALA A 39 -12.21 -7.12 -9.07
CA ALA A 39 -11.49 -8.31 -9.53
C ALA A 39 -12.19 -9.61 -9.10
N GLU A 40 -12.65 -9.68 -7.85
CA GLU A 40 -13.42 -10.82 -7.35
C GLU A 40 -14.77 -10.99 -8.09
N ALA A 41 -15.51 -9.88 -8.26
CA ALA A 41 -16.79 -9.90 -8.95
C ALA A 41 -16.65 -10.34 -10.41
N LEU A 42 -15.60 -9.86 -11.09
CA LEU A 42 -15.29 -10.27 -12.45
C LEU A 42 -14.88 -11.75 -12.50
N HIS A 43 -14.01 -12.22 -11.59
CA HIS A 43 -13.54 -13.60 -11.56
C HIS A 43 -14.67 -14.63 -11.38
N LYS A 44 -15.75 -14.26 -10.67
CA LYS A 44 -16.93 -15.11 -10.46
C LYS A 44 -17.80 -15.30 -11.70
N ALA A 45 -17.61 -14.52 -12.76
CA ALA A 45 -18.35 -14.71 -14.01
C ALA A 45 -17.92 -16.00 -14.72
N SER A 46 -18.90 -16.77 -15.20
CA SER A 46 -18.68 -18.16 -15.69
C SER A 46 -17.94 -18.24 -17.02
N ASP A 47 -17.96 -17.18 -17.81
CA ASP A 47 -17.44 -17.12 -19.18
C ASP A 47 -16.17 -16.25 -19.31
N VAL A 48 -15.56 -15.85 -18.18
CA VAL A 48 -14.35 -15.01 -18.15
C VAL A 48 -13.20 -15.61 -18.95
N GLN A 49 -13.06 -16.94 -18.90
CA GLN A 49 -11.99 -17.66 -19.61
C GLN A 49 -12.20 -17.69 -21.14
N LEU A 50 -13.40 -17.34 -21.62
CA LEU A 50 -13.78 -17.34 -23.04
C LEU A 50 -13.76 -15.95 -23.65
N LEU A 51 -13.41 -14.92 -22.88
CA LEU A 51 -13.41 -13.54 -23.34
C LEU A 51 -12.34 -13.31 -24.40
N PRO A 52 -12.63 -12.55 -25.47
CA PRO A 52 -11.68 -12.29 -26.54
C PRO A 52 -10.49 -11.42 -26.12
N ARG A 53 -10.65 -10.61 -25.05
CA ARG A 53 -9.57 -9.78 -24.50
C ARG A 53 -9.33 -10.11 -23.04
N ASN A 54 -8.07 -9.99 -22.63
CA ASN A 54 -7.67 -10.16 -21.24
C ASN A 54 -7.85 -8.87 -20.44
N VAL A 55 -8.05 -8.99 -19.13
CA VAL A 55 -8.08 -7.86 -18.19
C VAL A 55 -6.90 -8.01 -17.24
N MET A 56 -6.08 -6.95 -17.14
CA MET A 56 -4.94 -6.92 -16.24
C MET A 56 -5.17 -5.89 -15.13
N PHE A 57 -5.40 -6.38 -13.91
CA PHE A 57 -5.44 -5.58 -12.69
C PHE A 57 -4.01 -5.22 -12.27
N THR A 58 -3.73 -3.94 -12.03
CA THR A 58 -2.39 -3.46 -11.69
C THR A 58 -2.43 -2.53 -10.48
N PHE A 59 -1.50 -2.76 -9.55
CA PHE A 59 -1.42 -2.08 -8.28
C PHE A 59 -0.08 -1.36 -8.19
N PHE A 60 -0.06 -0.05 -8.44
CA PHE A 60 1.17 0.73 -8.45
C PHE A 60 1.55 1.22 -7.07
N GLN A 61 2.83 1.01 -6.75
CA GLN A 61 3.46 1.50 -5.53
C GLN A 61 4.44 2.62 -5.87
N GLY A 62 4.34 3.72 -5.12
CA GLY A 62 5.18 4.91 -5.25
C GLY A 62 4.59 5.97 -6.19
N GLU A 63 3.27 5.96 -6.41
CA GLU A 63 2.59 6.98 -7.21
C GLU A 63 2.63 8.35 -6.52
N THR A 64 2.65 8.37 -5.19
CA THR A 64 2.78 9.58 -4.39
C THR A 64 4.10 10.34 -4.61
N PHE A 65 5.15 9.63 -5.02
CA PHE A 65 6.54 10.13 -5.13
C PHE A 65 6.96 10.30 -6.59
N ASP A 66 6.21 11.10 -7.34
CA ASP A 66 6.41 11.33 -8.78
C ASP A 66 6.33 10.05 -9.62
N TYR A 67 5.32 9.22 -9.34
CA TYR A 67 4.96 8.08 -10.19
C TYR A 67 6.06 7.00 -10.31
N ILE A 68 6.72 6.61 -9.22
CA ILE A 68 7.81 5.62 -9.23
C ILE A 68 7.35 4.30 -9.87
N GLY A 69 6.16 3.80 -9.48
CA GLY A 69 5.66 2.51 -9.92
C GLY A 69 5.24 2.50 -11.38
N SER A 70 4.36 3.41 -11.77
CA SER A 70 3.86 3.48 -13.15
C SER A 70 4.94 3.91 -14.15
N SER A 71 5.84 4.84 -13.80
CA SER A 71 6.98 5.18 -14.65
C SER A 71 7.91 3.98 -14.88
N ARG A 72 8.10 3.14 -13.85
CA ARG A 72 8.89 1.92 -13.98
C ARG A 72 8.22 0.90 -14.89
N MET A 73 6.92 0.67 -14.75
CA MET A 73 6.20 -0.25 -15.64
C MET A 73 6.24 0.21 -17.09
N VAL A 74 6.02 1.50 -17.36
CA VAL A 74 6.14 2.06 -18.73
C VAL A 74 7.55 1.83 -19.28
N TYR A 75 8.58 2.12 -18.49
CA TYR A 75 9.98 1.87 -18.89
C TYR A 75 10.24 0.39 -19.20
N ASP A 76 9.76 -0.54 -18.38
CA ASP A 76 9.94 -1.97 -18.62
C ASP A 76 9.17 -2.44 -19.87
N MET A 77 7.99 -1.88 -20.15
CA MET A 77 7.24 -2.15 -21.38
C MET A 77 7.96 -1.62 -22.64
N GLU A 78 8.54 -0.42 -22.58
CA GLU A 78 9.32 0.17 -23.67
C GLU A 78 10.63 -0.58 -23.94
N LYS A 79 11.22 -1.17 -22.89
CA LYS A 79 12.46 -1.96 -22.98
C LYS A 79 12.22 -3.45 -23.18
N GLU A 80 10.97 -3.86 -23.40
CA GLU A 80 10.58 -5.28 -23.57
C GLU A 80 11.03 -6.17 -22.40
N LYS A 81 11.15 -5.60 -21.20
CA LYS A 81 11.43 -6.30 -19.94
C LYS A 81 10.15 -6.69 -19.20
N PHE A 82 9.00 -6.32 -19.75
CA PHE A 82 7.68 -6.68 -19.26
C PHE A 82 6.97 -7.59 -20.28
N PRO A 83 6.17 -8.60 -19.85
CA PRO A 83 5.50 -9.52 -20.77
C PRO A 83 4.53 -8.86 -21.76
N LEU A 84 4.02 -7.68 -21.42
CA LEU A 84 3.15 -6.88 -22.28
C LEU A 84 3.91 -5.67 -22.84
N ARG A 85 3.63 -5.30 -24.09
CA ARG A 85 4.12 -4.04 -24.68
C ARG A 85 3.04 -2.98 -24.59
N LEU A 86 3.44 -1.71 -24.67
CA LEU A 86 2.50 -0.58 -24.67
C LEU A 86 1.48 -0.67 -25.81
N ASP A 87 1.87 -1.23 -26.95
CA ASP A 87 0.98 -1.43 -28.11
C ASP A 87 -0.16 -2.39 -27.85
N ASN A 88 0.03 -3.33 -26.92
CA ASN A 88 -0.98 -4.32 -26.56
C ASN A 88 -2.08 -3.75 -25.65
N ILE A 89 -1.92 -2.53 -25.13
CA ILE A 89 -2.96 -1.92 -24.30
C ILE A 89 -4.09 -1.41 -25.20
N HIS A 90 -5.28 -2.01 -25.07
CA HIS A 90 -6.47 -1.60 -25.80
C HIS A 90 -7.23 -0.46 -25.11
N SER A 91 -7.38 -0.54 -23.79
CA SER A 91 -8.11 0.45 -22.99
C SER A 91 -7.47 0.60 -21.62
N PHE A 92 -7.54 1.80 -21.07
CA PHE A 92 -6.99 2.15 -19.77
C PHE A 92 -8.08 2.71 -18.86
N LEU A 93 -8.27 2.13 -17.69
CA LEU A 93 -9.27 2.62 -16.72
C LEU A 93 -8.62 2.70 -15.35
N GLU A 94 -8.66 3.86 -14.68
CA GLU A 94 -8.02 4.04 -13.37
C GLU A 94 -9.01 4.58 -12.35
N LEU A 95 -8.87 4.13 -11.10
CA LEU A 95 -9.59 4.70 -9.95
C LEU A 95 -8.68 5.61 -9.14
N ASN A 96 -9.23 6.74 -8.71
CA ASN A 96 -8.54 7.62 -7.77
C ASN A 96 -9.55 8.37 -6.90
N GLN A 97 -9.52 8.11 -5.59
CA GLN A 97 -10.41 8.71 -4.57
C GLN A 97 -11.89 8.51 -4.92
N VAL A 98 -12.49 7.41 -4.47
CA VAL A 98 -13.85 6.99 -4.86
C VAL A 98 -14.82 6.82 -3.69
N ALA A 99 -14.42 7.10 -2.45
CA ALA A 99 -15.30 6.90 -1.29
C ALA A 99 -16.11 8.14 -0.91
N LEU A 100 -15.67 9.37 -1.20
CA LEU A 100 -16.39 10.60 -0.82
C LEU A 100 -17.34 11.09 -1.92
N MET A 101 -18.22 10.20 -2.41
CA MET A 101 -19.19 10.52 -3.45
C MET A 101 -20.32 11.43 -2.92
N ASN A 102 -20.37 12.67 -3.40
CA ASN A 102 -21.51 13.56 -3.16
C ASN A 102 -22.67 13.19 -4.09
N ASP A 103 -23.85 12.96 -3.52
CA ASP A 103 -25.07 12.56 -4.25
C ASP A 103 -24.88 11.28 -5.10
N SER A 104 -24.02 10.36 -4.65
CA SER A 104 -23.65 9.14 -5.38
C SER A 104 -23.14 9.40 -6.81
N ARG A 105 -22.46 10.53 -7.02
CA ARG A 105 -21.85 10.88 -8.32
C ARG A 105 -20.39 10.47 -8.39
N LEU A 106 -20.01 9.91 -9.53
CA LEU A 106 -18.65 9.68 -9.96
C LEU A 106 -18.36 10.43 -11.25
N TRP A 107 -17.17 11.02 -11.32
CA TRP A 107 -16.72 11.82 -12.44
C TRP A 107 -15.76 11.03 -13.32
N MET A 108 -16.05 11.01 -14.62
CA MET A 108 -15.21 10.44 -15.66
C MET A 108 -14.31 11.53 -16.26
N HIS A 109 -13.02 11.42 -15.99
CA HIS A 109 -11.99 12.31 -16.55
C HIS A 109 -11.30 11.64 -17.73
N THR A 110 -11.08 12.40 -18.79
CA THR A 110 -10.42 11.94 -20.02
C THR A 110 -9.37 12.96 -20.45
N ASP A 111 -8.37 12.54 -21.21
CA ASP A 111 -7.36 13.45 -21.76
C ASP A 111 -7.90 14.23 -22.97
N PRO A 112 -8.01 15.57 -22.90
CA PRO A 112 -8.43 16.37 -24.05
C PRO A 112 -7.48 16.27 -25.24
N ILE A 113 -6.17 16.09 -25.00
CA ILE A 113 -5.14 16.05 -26.05
C ILE A 113 -5.27 14.76 -26.86
N SER A 114 -5.33 13.61 -26.20
CA SER A 114 -5.51 12.31 -26.84
C SER A 114 -6.81 12.24 -27.66
N ARG A 115 -7.87 12.92 -27.21
CA ARG A 115 -9.16 12.97 -27.91
C ARG A 115 -9.19 13.90 -29.12
N MET A 116 -8.16 14.71 -29.36
CA MET A 116 -8.03 15.46 -30.63
C MET A 116 -7.83 14.53 -31.83
N ASN A 117 -7.36 13.31 -31.60
CA ASN A 117 -7.32 12.27 -32.62
C ASN A 117 -8.70 11.59 -32.71
N ASP A 118 -9.36 11.68 -33.85
CA ASP A 118 -10.72 11.14 -34.08
C ASP A 118 -10.83 9.64 -33.74
N SER A 119 -9.80 8.84 -34.01
CA SER A 119 -9.79 7.41 -33.73
C SER A 119 -9.79 7.14 -32.22
N VAL A 120 -8.92 7.84 -31.48
CA VAL A 120 -8.84 7.73 -30.02
C VAL A 120 -10.09 8.34 -29.38
N GLY A 121 -10.59 9.45 -29.93
CA GLY A 121 -11.83 10.11 -29.50
C GLY A 121 -13.03 9.17 -29.59
N ALA A 122 -13.17 8.40 -30.67
CA ALA A 122 -14.22 7.40 -30.82
C ALA A 122 -14.09 6.25 -29.80
N GLN A 123 -12.86 5.76 -29.56
CA GLN A 123 -12.60 4.71 -28.57
C GLN A 123 -12.90 5.18 -27.13
N VAL A 124 -12.53 6.41 -26.78
CA VAL A 124 -12.84 7.01 -25.48
C VAL A 124 -14.35 7.21 -25.33
N LYS A 125 -15.06 7.65 -26.37
CA LYS A 125 -16.52 7.77 -26.32
C LYS A 125 -17.19 6.42 -26.07
N HIS A 126 -16.75 5.37 -26.77
CA HIS A 126 -17.22 4.01 -26.53
C HIS A 126 -16.96 3.56 -25.08
N LEU A 127 -15.80 3.90 -24.51
CA LEU A 127 -15.47 3.59 -23.11
C LEU A 127 -16.41 4.30 -22.12
N LEU A 128 -16.73 5.58 -22.36
CA LEU A 128 -17.68 6.35 -21.56
C LEU A 128 -19.11 5.79 -21.65
N ASP A 129 -19.53 5.37 -22.84
CA ASP A 129 -20.84 4.76 -23.06
C ASP A 129 -20.95 3.41 -22.33
N VAL A 130 -19.90 2.57 -22.38
CA VAL A 130 -19.83 1.28 -21.65
C VAL A 130 -19.90 1.49 -20.14
N LEU A 131 -19.16 2.46 -19.61
CA LEU A 131 -19.20 2.81 -18.18
C LEU A 131 -20.60 3.27 -17.76
N SER A 132 -21.19 4.18 -18.54
CA SER A 132 -22.54 4.70 -18.27
C SER A 132 -23.59 3.59 -18.31
N ASN A 133 -23.54 2.69 -19.30
CA ASN A 133 -24.44 1.53 -19.36
C ASN A 133 -24.24 0.56 -18.20
N SER A 134 -23.00 0.39 -17.73
CA SER A 134 -22.66 -0.49 -16.60
C SER A 134 -23.20 0.02 -15.26
N SER A 135 -23.50 1.32 -15.15
CA SER A 135 -24.13 1.93 -13.97
C SER A 135 -25.66 1.76 -13.89
N GLN A 136 -26.31 1.30 -14.96
CA GLN A 136 -27.76 1.14 -14.96
C GLN A 136 -28.23 0.15 -13.88
N GLY A 137 -29.23 0.57 -13.09
CA GLY A 137 -29.80 -0.23 -12.01
C GLY A 137 -29.00 -0.22 -10.70
N LEU A 138 -27.96 0.61 -10.59
CA LEU A 138 -27.21 0.85 -9.36
C LEU A 138 -27.47 2.27 -8.84
N ASN A 139 -27.21 2.52 -7.55
CA ASN A 139 -27.35 3.84 -6.95
C ASN A 139 -26.04 4.65 -7.09
N VAL A 140 -25.45 4.62 -8.29
CA VAL A 140 -24.24 5.35 -8.67
C VAL A 140 -24.49 6.00 -10.02
N THR A 141 -24.23 7.29 -10.11
CA THR A 141 -24.39 8.08 -11.33
C THR A 141 -23.03 8.48 -11.87
N LEU A 142 -22.81 8.27 -13.17
CA LEU A 142 -21.57 8.62 -13.85
C LEU A 142 -21.77 9.88 -14.70
N GLU A 143 -20.92 10.88 -14.50
CA GLU A 143 -20.93 12.12 -15.27
C GLU A 143 -19.57 12.38 -15.93
N GLU A 144 -19.58 12.76 -17.21
CA GLU A 144 -18.38 13.18 -17.92
C GLU A 144 -18.08 14.66 -17.60
N VAL A 145 -16.82 14.98 -17.29
CA VAL A 145 -16.45 16.37 -17.01
C VAL A 145 -16.31 17.22 -18.29
N GLY A 146 -16.05 16.58 -19.43
CA GLY A 146 -15.84 17.20 -20.74
C GLY A 146 -14.40 17.62 -21.00
N PHE A 147 -14.21 18.56 -21.94
CA PHE A 147 -12.88 18.99 -22.43
C PHE A 147 -12.29 20.22 -21.70
N SER A 148 -13.02 20.80 -20.75
CA SER A 148 -12.65 22.08 -20.14
C SER A 148 -11.55 22.00 -19.08
N GLN A 149 -11.07 20.80 -18.74
CA GLN A 149 -10.10 20.61 -17.67
C GLN A 149 -9.08 19.51 -18.01
N PRO A 150 -7.84 19.61 -17.47
CA PRO A 150 -6.84 18.57 -17.62
C PRO A 150 -7.18 17.33 -16.78
N LEU A 151 -6.50 16.22 -17.07
CA LEU A 151 -6.57 15.02 -16.24
C LEU A 151 -6.08 15.28 -14.81
N PRO A 152 -6.74 14.72 -13.79
CA PRO A 152 -6.21 14.72 -12.43
C PRO A 152 -4.90 13.90 -12.36
N PRO A 153 -4.04 14.18 -11.36
CA PRO A 153 -2.82 13.40 -11.12
C PRO A 153 -3.14 11.90 -11.00
N SER A 154 -2.64 11.10 -11.93
CA SER A 154 -2.98 9.69 -12.07
C SER A 154 -1.85 8.95 -12.78
N SER A 155 -1.77 7.63 -12.56
CA SER A 155 -0.80 6.78 -13.26
C SER A 155 -0.98 6.83 -14.77
N PHE A 156 -2.21 7.10 -15.24
CA PHE A 156 -2.53 7.28 -16.65
C PHE A 156 -1.67 8.34 -17.34
N GLN A 157 -1.32 9.43 -16.65
CA GLN A 157 -0.46 10.47 -17.19
C GLN A 157 0.93 9.94 -17.56
N ARG A 158 1.40 8.85 -16.92
CA ARG A 158 2.67 8.22 -17.29
C ARG A 158 2.59 7.38 -18.54
N PHE A 159 1.49 6.66 -18.73
CA PHE A 159 1.25 5.94 -19.98
C PHE A 159 1.07 6.90 -21.16
N LEU A 160 0.35 8.00 -20.96
CA LEU A 160 0.12 9.01 -22.00
C LEU A 160 1.40 9.71 -22.49
N ARG A 161 2.46 9.77 -21.68
CA ARG A 161 3.77 10.29 -22.15
C ARG A 161 4.45 9.38 -23.16
N ALA A 162 4.22 8.08 -23.07
CA ALA A 162 4.82 7.10 -23.97
C ALA A 162 3.92 6.82 -25.19
N ARG A 163 2.60 6.76 -24.99
CA ARG A 163 1.63 6.46 -26.06
C ARG A 163 0.26 7.07 -25.76
N HIS A 164 -0.37 7.65 -26.78
CA HIS A 164 -1.78 8.07 -26.72
C HIS A 164 -2.67 6.82 -26.71
N ILE A 165 -3.23 6.49 -25.54
CA ILE A 165 -4.08 5.31 -25.32
C ILE A 165 -5.47 5.80 -24.89
N PRO A 166 -6.57 5.18 -25.35
CA PRO A 166 -7.90 5.53 -24.86
C PRO A 166 -8.02 5.16 -23.37
N GLY A 167 -8.40 6.13 -22.54
CA GLY A 167 -8.61 5.84 -21.14
C GLY A 167 -9.44 6.86 -20.39
N VAL A 168 -9.91 6.42 -19.22
CA VAL A 168 -10.78 7.16 -18.31
C VAL A 168 -10.23 7.03 -16.89
N VAL A 169 -10.22 8.13 -16.15
CA VAL A 169 -9.95 8.15 -14.71
C VAL A 169 -11.27 8.43 -13.98
N LEU A 170 -11.67 7.53 -13.10
CA LEU A 170 -12.87 7.64 -12.28
C LEU A 170 -12.52 8.19 -10.90
N THR A 171 -13.22 9.23 -10.49
CA THR A 171 -12.98 9.92 -9.22
C THR A 171 -14.27 10.42 -8.58
N ASP A 172 -14.25 10.69 -7.28
CA ASP A 172 -15.33 11.31 -6.53
C ASP A 172 -15.49 12.83 -6.76
N HIS A 173 -14.54 13.48 -7.43
CA HIS A 173 -14.47 14.93 -7.56
C HIS A 173 -14.48 15.40 -9.01
N ARG A 174 -15.13 16.55 -9.25
CA ARG A 174 -15.12 17.17 -10.58
C ARG A 174 -13.84 17.95 -10.85
N THR A 175 -13.41 18.81 -9.92
CA THR A 175 -12.28 19.73 -10.14
C THR A 175 -11.25 19.60 -9.01
N SER A 176 -11.59 20.07 -7.81
CA SER A 176 -10.77 19.94 -6.61
C SER A 176 -11.20 18.73 -5.78
N PHE A 177 -10.23 18.03 -5.19
CA PHE A 177 -10.50 16.88 -4.32
C PHE A 177 -11.51 17.20 -3.22
N HIS A 178 -12.49 16.31 -3.02
CA HIS A 178 -13.38 16.37 -1.86
C HIS A 178 -12.64 16.06 -0.57
N ASN A 179 -11.58 15.27 -0.68
CA ASN A 179 -10.62 15.11 0.40
C ASN A 179 -9.87 16.43 0.67
N ARG A 180 -10.48 17.29 1.50
CA ARG A 180 -9.88 18.54 1.99
C ARG A 180 -8.64 18.30 2.84
N GLN A 181 -8.46 17.08 3.35
CA GLN A 181 -7.36 16.67 4.20
C GLN A 181 -6.32 15.93 3.36
N GLY A 182 -6.00 16.46 2.17
CA GLY A 182 -5.05 15.88 1.25
C GLY A 182 -3.79 15.42 1.98
N ARG A 183 -3.59 14.09 2.02
CA ARG A 183 -2.38 13.44 2.55
C ARG A 183 -2.08 13.79 4.03
N GLY A 184 -3.10 14.03 4.84
CA GLY A 184 -2.97 14.40 6.25
C GLY A 184 -3.03 13.21 7.24
N SER A 185 -2.41 13.36 8.41
CA SER A 185 -2.42 12.37 9.51
C SER A 185 -3.79 12.15 10.19
N LYS A 186 -4.85 12.83 9.74
CA LYS A 186 -6.18 12.88 10.40
C LYS A 186 -7.33 12.27 9.58
N GLU A 187 -7.05 11.23 8.80
CA GLU A 187 -8.08 10.36 8.20
C GLU A 187 -8.56 9.14 9.04
N PRO A 188 -8.49 9.08 10.41
CA PRO A 188 -8.95 7.91 11.13
C PRO A 188 -10.42 7.56 10.94
N TRP A 189 -11.33 8.51 10.74
CA TRP A 189 -12.77 8.23 10.89
C TRP A 189 -13.32 7.25 9.82
N LEU A 190 -12.83 7.29 8.58
CA LEU A 190 -13.15 6.29 7.55
C LEU A 190 -12.63 4.90 7.93
N LEU A 191 -11.38 4.83 8.41
CA LEU A 191 -10.71 3.57 8.78
C LEU A 191 -11.15 3.03 10.15
N GLN A 192 -11.61 3.87 11.06
CA GLN A 192 -12.06 3.51 12.40
C GLN A 192 -13.46 2.86 12.33
N GLY A 193 -14.24 3.21 11.32
CA GLY A 193 -15.41 2.42 10.91
C GLY A 193 -15.01 1.04 10.36
N TRP A 194 -14.00 0.98 9.48
CA TRP A 194 -13.63 -0.26 8.77
C TRP A 194 -12.87 -1.27 9.64
N TRP A 195 -12.00 -0.79 10.53
CA TRP A 195 -11.07 -1.59 11.35
C TRP A 195 -11.33 -1.49 12.85
N GLY A 196 -11.93 -0.39 13.34
CA GLY A 196 -12.11 -0.15 14.78
C GLY A 196 -13.23 -0.98 15.42
N ALA A 197 -14.23 -1.42 14.66
CA ALA A 197 -15.30 -2.28 15.17
C ALA A 197 -14.87 -3.76 15.24
N GLY A 198 -14.03 -4.23 14.32
CA GLY A 198 -13.62 -5.64 14.21
C GLY A 198 -12.63 -6.10 15.28
N ALA A 199 -11.90 -5.18 15.91
CA ALA A 199 -10.88 -5.53 16.92
C ALA A 199 -11.47 -5.99 18.26
N ALA A 200 -12.71 -5.63 18.59
CA ALA A 200 -13.33 -5.97 19.89
C ALA A 200 -14.20 -7.24 19.82
N HIS A 201 -14.87 -7.51 18.68
CA HIS A 201 -15.78 -8.64 18.54
C HIS A 201 -15.77 -9.23 17.11
N PRO A 202 -15.59 -10.56 16.94
CA PRO A 202 -15.69 -11.22 15.63
C PRO A 202 -17.03 -10.99 14.91
N GLY A 203 -18.11 -10.73 15.67
CA GLY A 203 -19.45 -10.43 15.15
C GLY A 203 -19.67 -8.98 14.70
N ALA A 204 -18.69 -8.09 14.89
CA ALA A 204 -18.74 -6.71 14.38
C ALA A 204 -18.23 -6.60 12.92
N LEU A 205 -17.54 -7.63 12.43
CA LEU A 205 -17.10 -7.77 11.02
C LEU A 205 -18.27 -8.06 10.06
N THR A 206 -19.51 -8.10 10.52
CA THR A 206 -20.70 -8.39 9.67
C THR A 206 -21.70 -7.24 9.62
N GLN A 207 -21.42 -6.13 10.30
CA GLN A 207 -22.27 -4.93 10.19
C GLN A 207 -21.95 -4.16 8.90
N GLN A 208 -22.89 -4.17 7.95
CA GLN A 208 -22.82 -3.38 6.72
C GLN A 208 -22.76 -1.89 7.06
N LEU A 209 -21.63 -1.26 6.77
CA LEU A 209 -21.47 0.19 6.86
C LEU A 209 -21.93 0.83 5.53
N PRO A 210 -22.75 1.90 5.55
CA PRO A 210 -23.23 2.57 4.33
C PRO A 210 -22.15 2.95 3.30
N PRO A 211 -20.93 3.39 3.70
CA PRO A 211 -19.84 3.63 2.75
C PRO A 211 -19.38 2.37 1.99
N LEU A 212 -19.45 1.18 2.61
CA LEU A 212 -19.03 -0.07 1.98
C LEU A 212 -20.01 -0.53 0.89
N GLN A 213 -21.31 -0.26 1.09
CA GLN A 213 -22.32 -0.52 0.06
C GLN A 213 -22.05 0.34 -1.19
N ALA A 214 -21.75 1.63 -0.98
CA ALA A 214 -21.45 2.53 -2.09
C ALA A 214 -20.20 2.09 -2.87
N LEU A 215 -19.12 1.70 -2.18
CA LEU A 215 -17.93 1.15 -2.83
C LEU A 215 -18.21 -0.17 -3.56
N ALA A 216 -19.04 -1.05 -3.01
CA ALA A 216 -19.47 -2.29 -3.68
C ALA A 216 -20.24 -2.01 -4.97
N GLU A 217 -21.06 -0.98 -5.01
CA GLU A 217 -21.74 -0.55 -6.23
C GLU A 217 -20.75 -0.01 -7.26
N VAL A 218 -19.77 0.81 -6.84
CA VAL A 218 -18.68 1.27 -7.73
C VAL A 218 -17.89 0.08 -8.28
N ALA A 219 -17.49 -0.87 -7.43
CA ALA A 219 -16.82 -2.12 -7.83
C ALA A 219 -17.67 -2.93 -8.82
N THR A 220 -18.98 -2.93 -8.66
CA THR A 220 -19.92 -3.57 -9.58
C THR A 220 -19.94 -2.89 -10.95
N VAL A 221 -20.03 -1.56 -10.99
CA VAL A 221 -19.93 -0.78 -12.25
C VAL A 221 -18.66 -1.15 -13.00
N LEU A 222 -17.53 -1.20 -12.27
CA LEU A 222 -16.23 -1.51 -12.83
C LEU A 222 -16.15 -2.92 -13.38
N ALA A 223 -16.58 -3.92 -12.60
CA ALA A 223 -16.55 -5.31 -13.04
C ALA A 223 -17.41 -5.52 -14.30
N ARG A 224 -18.59 -4.90 -14.37
CA ARG A 224 -19.46 -4.93 -15.55
C ARG A 224 -18.83 -4.25 -16.76
N ALA A 225 -18.22 -3.07 -16.56
CA ALA A 225 -17.56 -2.34 -17.62
C ALA A 225 -16.35 -3.12 -18.16
N LEU A 226 -15.50 -3.65 -17.28
CA LEU A 226 -14.36 -4.48 -17.68
C LEU A 226 -14.78 -5.74 -18.43
N TYR A 227 -15.86 -6.40 -18.00
CA TYR A 227 -16.42 -7.55 -18.71
C TYR A 227 -16.90 -7.18 -20.12
N GLN A 228 -17.60 -6.06 -20.29
CA GLN A 228 -18.05 -5.58 -21.61
C GLN A 228 -16.87 -5.16 -22.50
N LEU A 229 -15.90 -4.44 -21.95
CA LEU A 229 -14.67 -4.05 -22.67
C LEU A 229 -13.83 -5.26 -23.07
N ALA A 230 -13.88 -6.32 -22.27
CA ALA A 230 -13.23 -7.58 -22.59
C ALA A 230 -13.96 -8.36 -23.70
N GLY A 231 -15.13 -7.91 -24.15
CA GLY A 231 -15.93 -8.51 -25.23
C GLY A 231 -17.04 -9.46 -24.76
N GLY A 232 -17.40 -9.41 -23.48
CA GLY A 232 -18.50 -10.19 -22.94
C GLY A 232 -19.86 -9.72 -23.46
N ALA A 233 -20.64 -10.64 -24.02
CA ALA A 233 -21.94 -10.36 -24.64
C ALA A 233 -23.15 -10.76 -23.77
N ASN A 234 -22.92 -11.46 -22.64
CA ASN A 234 -23.99 -11.93 -21.77
C ASN A 234 -24.52 -10.81 -20.86
N HIS A 235 -25.67 -11.08 -20.22
CA HIS A 235 -26.30 -10.16 -19.28
C HIS A 235 -25.36 -9.88 -18.09
N THR A 236 -24.98 -8.62 -17.92
CA THR A 236 -24.06 -8.15 -16.87
C THR A 236 -24.67 -8.11 -15.47
N SER A 237 -25.96 -8.40 -15.33
CA SER A 237 -26.70 -8.35 -14.06
C SER A 237 -26.17 -9.32 -13.00
N ALA A 238 -25.61 -10.46 -13.42
CA ALA A 238 -25.01 -11.46 -12.54
C ALA A 238 -23.66 -11.02 -11.95
N ILE A 239 -22.97 -10.05 -12.56
CA ILE A 239 -21.67 -9.55 -12.11
C ILE A 239 -21.93 -8.45 -11.09
N GLN A 240 -21.74 -8.78 -9.81
CA GLN A 240 -21.91 -7.87 -8.68
C GLN A 240 -20.85 -8.13 -7.61
N ALA A 241 -20.31 -7.06 -7.04
CA ALA A 241 -19.41 -7.14 -5.90
C ALA A 241 -20.21 -7.24 -4.60
N ASP A 242 -19.85 -8.18 -3.73
CA ASP A 242 -20.51 -8.34 -2.43
C ASP A 242 -19.92 -7.31 -1.44
N PRO A 243 -20.74 -6.51 -0.75
CA PRO A 243 -20.27 -5.67 0.36
C PRO A 243 -19.53 -6.44 1.46
N LYS A 244 -19.73 -7.76 1.57
CA LYS A 244 -19.02 -8.62 2.53
C LYS A 244 -17.57 -8.89 2.17
N THR A 245 -17.20 -8.76 0.90
CA THR A 245 -15.80 -8.91 0.42
C THR A 245 -14.86 -7.90 1.08
N TYR A 246 -15.41 -6.76 1.51
CA TYR A 246 -14.69 -5.71 2.22
C TYR A 246 -14.30 -6.11 3.66
N HIS A 247 -14.84 -7.22 4.17
CA HIS A 247 -14.40 -7.82 5.41
C HIS A 247 -13.32 -8.88 5.13
N PRO A 248 -12.07 -8.68 5.60
CA PRO A 248 -11.02 -9.66 5.40
C PRO A 248 -11.44 -11.00 6.04
N PRO A 249 -11.26 -12.14 5.35
CA PRO A 249 -11.67 -13.44 5.89
C PRO A 249 -10.92 -13.76 7.18
N PRO A 250 -11.60 -14.34 8.18
CA PRO A 250 -11.00 -14.66 9.47
C PRO A 250 -9.89 -15.71 9.30
N GLY A 251 -8.64 -15.27 9.39
CA GLY A 251 -7.45 -16.14 9.35
C GLY A 251 -6.36 -15.73 8.35
N LEU A 252 -6.67 -14.90 7.35
CA LEU A 252 -5.67 -14.32 6.45
C LEU A 252 -4.84 -13.21 7.13
N ILE A 253 -5.33 -12.67 8.24
CA ILE A 253 -4.63 -11.71 9.10
C ILE A 253 -3.88 -12.45 10.22
N SER A 254 -3.04 -13.41 9.86
CA SER A 254 -1.89 -13.79 10.70
C SER A 254 -0.62 -13.08 10.26
N LEU A 255 -0.73 -12.06 9.39
CA LEU A 255 0.28 -11.01 9.34
C LEU A 255 0.28 -10.33 10.71
N PRO A 256 1.44 -10.11 11.35
CA PRO A 256 1.53 -9.32 12.56
C PRO A 256 1.25 -7.88 12.15
N LEU A 257 -0.04 -7.54 12.01
CA LEU A 257 -0.50 -6.18 12.12
C LEU A 257 -0.54 -5.96 13.64
N PRO A 258 0.41 -5.20 14.22
CA PRO A 258 0.21 -4.66 15.55
C PRO A 258 -1.15 -3.94 15.53
N GLY A 259 -1.82 -3.77 16.67
CA GLY A 259 -3.17 -3.18 16.78
C GLY A 259 -3.35 -1.73 16.28
N ASP A 260 -2.50 -1.26 15.36
CA ASP A 260 -2.52 0.01 14.68
C ASP A 260 -3.10 -0.14 13.26
N VAL A 261 -3.74 0.93 12.78
CA VAL A 261 -4.22 1.08 11.41
C VAL A 261 -3.09 0.79 10.41
N PRO A 262 -3.32 0.01 9.32
CA PRO A 262 -2.31 -0.23 8.30
C PRO A 262 -1.73 1.08 7.74
N GLN A 263 -0.42 1.10 7.55
CA GLN A 263 0.30 2.24 7.00
C GLN A 263 0.68 1.94 5.54
N HIS A 264 0.38 2.87 4.65
CA HIS A 264 0.53 2.74 3.20
C HIS A 264 1.72 3.54 2.67
N TYR A 265 2.76 3.74 3.48
CA TYR A 265 3.97 4.46 3.09
C TYR A 265 4.92 3.58 2.26
N VAL A 266 5.52 4.15 1.22
CA VAL A 266 6.58 3.47 0.45
C VAL A 266 7.91 3.61 1.19
N ALA A 267 8.28 2.56 1.92
CA ALA A 267 9.53 2.51 2.65
C ALA A 267 10.69 1.98 1.79
N VAL A 268 11.93 2.27 2.23
CA VAL A 268 13.15 1.66 1.65
C VAL A 268 13.18 0.13 1.80
N SER A 269 12.51 -0.42 2.82
CA SER A 269 12.35 -1.86 2.98
C SER A 269 11.39 -2.43 1.93
N SER A 270 11.85 -3.39 1.14
CA SER A 270 11.08 -3.99 0.05
C SER A 270 10.93 -5.50 0.24
N PRO A 271 9.73 -6.07 0.00
CA PRO A 271 8.43 -5.40 -0.18
C PRO A 271 7.87 -4.84 1.15
N VAL A 272 6.98 -3.84 1.07
CA VAL A 272 6.28 -3.32 2.26
C VAL A 272 5.06 -4.18 2.60
N ASN A 273 4.58 -4.09 3.86
CA ASN A 273 3.44 -4.88 4.36
C ASN A 273 2.19 -4.76 3.48
N THR A 274 1.88 -3.56 2.98
CA THR A 274 0.74 -3.33 2.08
C THR A 274 0.85 -4.14 0.79
N THR A 275 2.05 -4.25 0.20
CA THR A 275 2.28 -5.02 -1.02
C THR A 275 1.97 -6.50 -0.80
N TYR A 276 2.46 -7.07 0.30
CA TYR A 276 2.15 -8.46 0.66
C TYR A 276 0.66 -8.66 0.91
N LEU A 277 0.03 -7.74 1.65
CA LEU A 277 -1.41 -7.81 1.93
C LEU A 277 -2.22 -7.81 0.64
N VAL A 278 -1.97 -6.87 -0.26
CA VAL A 278 -2.67 -6.77 -1.56
C VAL A 278 -2.40 -8.02 -2.39
N GLN A 279 -1.17 -8.51 -2.44
CA GLN A 279 -0.81 -9.73 -3.18
C GLN A 279 -1.61 -10.95 -2.69
N TYR A 280 -1.59 -11.23 -1.40
CA TYR A 280 -2.27 -12.40 -0.83
C TYR A 280 -3.79 -12.27 -0.88
N VAL A 281 -4.34 -11.07 -0.66
CA VAL A 281 -5.79 -10.84 -0.78
C VAL A 281 -6.23 -11.02 -2.23
N LEU A 282 -5.52 -10.44 -3.20
CA LEU A 282 -5.84 -10.64 -4.61
C LEU A 282 -5.73 -12.11 -5.01
N ALA A 283 -4.67 -12.81 -4.57
CA ALA A 283 -4.50 -14.23 -4.83
C ALA A 283 -5.64 -15.08 -4.23
N ASN A 284 -6.18 -14.70 -3.07
CA ASN A 284 -7.34 -15.37 -2.49
C ASN A 284 -8.65 -15.07 -3.24
N LEU A 285 -8.82 -13.85 -3.76
CA LEU A 285 -10.03 -13.42 -4.45
C LEU A 285 -10.12 -13.94 -5.90
N THR A 286 -8.99 -14.04 -6.60
CA THR A 286 -8.93 -14.45 -8.02
C THR A 286 -8.26 -15.80 -8.23
N GLY A 287 -7.74 -16.42 -7.17
CA GLY A 287 -7.06 -17.70 -7.24
C GLY A 287 -7.96 -18.88 -6.93
N THR A 288 -7.42 -20.07 -7.17
CA THR A 288 -8.10 -21.35 -6.92
C THR A 288 -7.29 -22.17 -5.93
N VAL A 289 -7.95 -22.73 -4.92
CA VAL A 289 -7.32 -23.67 -3.99
C VAL A 289 -7.02 -24.98 -4.73
N VAL A 290 -5.77 -25.43 -4.64
CA VAL A 290 -5.30 -26.67 -5.27
C VAL A 290 -4.83 -27.65 -4.21
N ASN A 291 -5.12 -28.93 -4.42
CA ASN A 291 -4.74 -30.01 -3.51
C ASN A 291 -3.28 -30.44 -3.77
N LEU A 292 -2.35 -29.61 -3.32
CA LEU A 292 -0.90 -29.86 -3.38
C LEU A 292 -0.33 -29.95 -1.98
N THR A 293 0.73 -30.74 -1.82
CA THR A 293 1.54 -30.74 -0.59
C THR A 293 2.32 -29.44 -0.45
N LYS A 294 2.82 -29.16 0.76
CA LYS A 294 3.63 -27.97 1.03
C LYS A 294 4.88 -27.95 0.14
N GLU A 295 5.52 -29.09 -0.03
CA GLU A 295 6.74 -29.25 -0.81
C GLU A 295 6.48 -29.01 -2.31
N GLU A 296 5.37 -29.53 -2.83
CA GLU A 296 4.95 -29.29 -4.23
C GLU A 296 4.57 -27.83 -4.45
N CYS A 297 3.88 -27.20 -3.50
CA CYS A 297 3.46 -25.80 -3.60
C CYS A 297 4.67 -24.84 -3.56
N LEU A 298 5.67 -25.13 -2.72
CA LEU A 298 6.89 -24.32 -2.60
C LEU A 298 7.91 -24.60 -3.72
N SER A 299 7.81 -25.76 -4.38
CA SER A 299 8.70 -26.16 -5.48
C SER A 299 7.89 -26.72 -6.64
N PRO A 300 7.09 -25.89 -7.33
CA PRO A 300 6.24 -26.35 -8.44
C PRO A 300 7.07 -26.99 -9.56
N GLU A 301 8.32 -26.56 -9.78
CA GLU A 301 9.23 -27.12 -10.77
C GLU A 301 9.42 -28.66 -10.69
N LYS A 302 9.22 -29.23 -9.51
CA LYS A 302 9.40 -30.67 -9.29
C LYS A 302 8.15 -31.49 -9.62
N SER A 303 7.00 -30.85 -9.77
CA SER A 303 5.73 -31.51 -10.02
C SER A 303 5.30 -31.33 -11.49
N PRO A 304 5.08 -32.42 -12.25
CA PRO A 304 4.64 -32.34 -13.64
C PRO A 304 3.19 -31.83 -13.80
N SER A 305 2.44 -31.68 -12.71
CA SER A 305 1.05 -31.18 -12.73
C SER A 305 0.93 -29.66 -12.56
N THR A 306 2.04 -28.93 -12.47
CA THR A 306 2.04 -27.48 -12.21
C THR A 306 2.61 -26.69 -13.38
N ASP A 307 1.95 -25.58 -13.73
CA ASP A 307 2.34 -24.68 -14.82
C ASP A 307 2.94 -23.38 -14.24
N ARG A 308 4.23 -23.40 -13.92
CA ARG A 308 4.93 -22.24 -13.32
C ARG A 308 5.03 -21.04 -14.26
N GLU A 309 4.98 -21.25 -15.57
CA GLU A 309 5.08 -20.15 -16.54
C GLU A 309 3.82 -19.28 -16.55
N LEU A 310 2.67 -19.84 -16.13
CA LEU A 310 1.37 -19.17 -16.17
C LEU A 310 0.87 -18.75 -14.79
N PHE A 311 1.20 -19.52 -13.74
CA PHE A 311 0.64 -19.34 -12.41
C PHE A 311 1.72 -19.25 -11.34
N ASP A 312 1.41 -18.46 -10.31
CA ASP A 312 2.14 -18.43 -9.05
C ASP A 312 1.41 -19.29 -8.00
N TYR A 313 2.20 -19.97 -7.17
CA TYR A 313 1.71 -20.90 -6.15
C TYR A 313 2.14 -20.40 -4.77
N SER A 314 1.15 -20.16 -3.91
CA SER A 314 1.37 -19.64 -2.57
C SER A 314 0.83 -20.58 -1.51
N TRP A 315 1.68 -20.96 -0.56
CA TRP A 315 1.28 -21.74 0.61
C TRP A 315 0.76 -20.81 1.69
N VAL A 316 -0.55 -20.83 1.94
CA VAL A 316 -1.21 -19.90 2.85
C VAL A 316 -1.73 -20.60 4.10
N GLN A 317 -1.81 -19.86 5.20
CA GLN A 317 -2.46 -20.33 6.42
C GLN A 317 -3.97 -20.14 6.29
N GLY A 318 -4.74 -21.20 6.47
CA GLY A 318 -6.19 -21.14 6.41
C GLY A 318 -6.87 -20.85 7.75
N SER A 319 -8.15 -21.21 7.79
CA SER A 319 -9.00 -21.06 8.96
C SER A 319 -8.48 -21.88 10.14
N LEU A 320 -8.78 -21.40 11.35
CA LEU A 320 -8.61 -22.18 12.57
C LEU A 320 -9.52 -23.40 12.52
N GLU A 321 -8.99 -24.55 12.90
CA GLU A 321 -9.82 -25.73 13.07
C GLU A 321 -10.76 -25.54 14.26
N PRO A 322 -12.03 -25.97 14.16
CA PRO A 322 -12.94 -25.93 15.29
C PRO A 322 -12.34 -26.76 16.44
N ASN A 323 -12.16 -26.12 17.60
CA ASN A 323 -11.62 -26.69 18.84
C ASN A 323 -10.10 -26.96 18.88
N SER A 324 -9.31 -26.41 17.94
CA SER A 324 -7.85 -26.46 17.99
C SER A 324 -7.23 -25.07 17.80
N SER A 325 -5.97 -24.93 18.22
CA SER A 325 -5.13 -23.77 17.89
C SER A 325 -4.40 -23.92 16.55
N SER A 326 -4.50 -25.09 15.91
CA SER A 326 -3.96 -25.33 14.56
C SER A 326 -4.81 -24.68 13.48
N ARG A 327 -4.13 -24.12 12.47
CA ARG A 327 -4.73 -23.64 11.23
C ARG A 327 -4.50 -24.67 10.14
N LEU A 328 -5.48 -24.88 9.27
CA LEU A 328 -5.36 -25.73 8.10
C LEU A 328 -4.67 -24.97 6.96
N PRO A 329 -3.41 -25.26 6.62
CA PRO A 329 -2.77 -24.61 5.49
C PRO A 329 -3.25 -25.22 4.16
N PHE A 330 -3.23 -24.43 3.10
CA PHE A 330 -3.54 -24.88 1.75
C PHE A 330 -2.71 -24.13 0.70
N CYS A 331 -2.63 -24.69 -0.51
CA CYS A 331 -1.96 -24.05 -1.64
C CYS A 331 -2.97 -23.29 -2.50
N VAL A 332 -2.66 -22.04 -2.83
CA VAL A 332 -3.46 -21.21 -3.74
C VAL A 332 -2.68 -21.03 -5.04
N ARG A 333 -3.30 -21.41 -6.15
CA ARG A 333 -2.83 -21.11 -7.50
C ARG A 333 -3.48 -19.82 -7.98
N SER A 334 -2.69 -18.83 -8.37
CA SER A 334 -3.18 -17.53 -8.84
C SER A 334 -2.31 -16.97 -9.97
N THR A 335 -2.78 -15.92 -10.65
CA THR A 335 -2.02 -15.17 -11.68
C THR A 335 -1.46 -13.85 -11.12
N VAL A 336 -1.27 -13.78 -9.80
CA VAL A 336 -0.81 -12.56 -9.12
C VAL A 336 0.71 -12.57 -9.06
N HIS A 337 1.33 -11.61 -9.73
CA HIS A 337 2.79 -11.48 -9.76
C HIS A 337 3.24 -10.11 -9.22
N LEU A 338 4.43 -10.07 -8.65
CA LEU A 338 5.08 -8.83 -8.25
C LEU A 338 6.05 -8.36 -9.35
N SER A 339 5.99 -7.07 -9.67
CA SER A 339 6.99 -6.40 -10.48
C SER A 339 7.76 -5.38 -9.64
N LYS A 340 9.04 -5.17 -9.96
CA LYS A 340 9.90 -4.27 -9.21
C LYS A 340 9.54 -2.81 -9.52
N ALA A 341 9.01 -2.09 -8.55
CA ALA A 341 8.72 -0.65 -8.63
C ALA A 341 9.92 0.18 -8.14
N LEU A 342 10.96 0.30 -8.96
CA LEU A 342 12.13 1.17 -8.71
C LEU A 342 12.28 2.15 -9.87
N SER A 343 12.39 3.45 -9.58
CA SER A 343 12.50 4.47 -10.62
C SER A 343 13.63 4.17 -11.61
N PRO A 344 13.38 4.28 -12.93
CA PRO A 344 14.38 4.09 -13.96
C PRO A 344 15.62 4.99 -13.81
N ALA A 345 15.50 6.16 -13.17
CA ALA A 345 16.62 7.06 -12.87
C ALA A 345 17.78 6.33 -12.17
N PHE A 346 17.47 5.41 -11.24
CA PHE A 346 18.46 4.67 -10.48
C PHE A 346 19.08 3.51 -11.27
N GLU A 347 18.33 2.89 -12.19
CA GLU A 347 18.88 1.88 -13.11
C GLU A 347 19.83 2.52 -14.13
N LEU A 348 19.44 3.68 -14.67
CA LEU A 348 20.21 4.45 -15.64
C LEU A 348 21.36 5.25 -14.99
N ARG A 349 21.44 5.30 -13.66
CA ARG A 349 22.38 6.12 -12.89
C ARG A 349 22.30 7.63 -13.20
N GLN A 350 21.10 8.11 -13.52
CA GLN A 350 20.81 9.51 -13.82
C GLN A 350 20.14 10.18 -12.62
N TRP A 351 20.91 10.49 -11.58
CA TRP A 351 20.37 11.01 -10.32
C TRP A 351 19.83 12.44 -10.38
N GLY A 352 20.15 13.19 -11.43
CA GLY A 352 19.59 14.51 -11.72
C GLY A 352 18.52 14.50 -12.81
N SER A 353 17.87 13.34 -13.05
CA SER A 353 16.82 13.23 -14.06
C SER A 353 15.64 14.14 -13.72
N THR A 354 15.16 14.88 -14.71
CA THR A 354 13.90 15.63 -14.62
C THR A 354 12.70 14.82 -15.14
N GLU A 355 12.97 13.69 -15.79
CA GLU A 355 11.94 12.85 -16.39
C GLU A 355 11.47 11.74 -15.45
N TYR A 356 12.41 11.11 -14.73
CA TYR A 356 12.16 10.01 -13.82
C TYR A 356 12.35 10.45 -12.37
N SER A 357 11.54 9.90 -11.47
CA SER A 357 11.57 10.19 -10.03
C SER A 357 12.94 9.90 -9.40
N THR A 358 13.45 10.80 -8.57
CA THR A 358 14.75 10.66 -7.88
C THR A 358 14.62 10.69 -6.36
N TRP A 359 13.43 10.42 -5.83
CA TRP A 359 13.17 10.39 -4.39
C TRP A 359 14.06 9.35 -3.69
N THR A 360 14.72 9.78 -2.62
CA THR A 360 15.52 8.92 -1.74
C THR A 360 15.19 9.23 -0.29
N GLU A 361 15.07 8.20 0.54
CA GLU A 361 14.85 8.35 1.98
C GLU A 361 16.21 8.31 2.70
N SER A 362 16.47 9.32 3.53
CA SER A 362 17.69 9.37 4.35
C SER A 362 17.71 8.20 5.32
N ARG A 363 18.89 7.64 5.62
CA ARG A 363 19.03 6.57 6.61
C ARG A 363 19.42 7.16 7.96
N TRP A 364 18.63 6.88 8.99
CA TRP A 364 18.93 7.23 10.39
C TRP A 364 19.28 5.97 11.20
N LYS A 365 19.92 6.18 12.35
CA LYS A 365 20.24 5.10 13.30
C LYS A 365 19.09 4.88 14.29
N ASP A 366 18.80 5.88 15.12
CA ASP A 366 17.72 5.84 16.11
C ASP A 366 16.97 7.18 16.11
N ILE A 367 15.63 7.13 16.06
CA ILE A 367 14.77 8.29 16.32
C ILE A 367 14.20 8.14 17.73
N ARG A 368 14.59 9.04 18.65
CA ARG A 368 14.05 9.06 20.01
C ARG A 368 13.84 10.50 20.49
N ALA A 369 12.76 10.72 21.22
CA ALA A 369 12.49 11.95 21.93
C ALA A 369 12.51 11.69 23.45
N ARG A 370 13.05 12.62 24.23
CA ARG A 370 13.03 12.56 25.69
C ARG A 370 12.80 13.94 26.29
N ILE A 371 12.06 13.99 27.39
CA ILE A 371 11.82 15.20 28.18
C ILE A 371 12.55 15.04 29.50
N PHE A 372 13.34 16.03 29.88
CA PHE A 372 14.05 16.06 31.16
C PHE A 372 14.23 17.50 31.63
N LEU A 373 14.33 17.67 32.95
CA LEU A 373 14.65 18.95 33.56
C LEU A 373 16.16 19.20 33.43
N VAL A 374 16.54 20.43 33.06
CA VAL A 374 17.93 20.87 32.94
C VAL A 374 18.24 21.80 34.10
N ALA A 375 19.37 21.58 34.78
CA ALA A 375 19.82 22.45 35.85
C ALA A 375 20.23 23.83 35.32
N SER A 376 20.21 24.86 36.17
CA SER A 376 20.74 26.17 35.78
C SER A 376 22.25 26.11 35.59
N LYS A 377 22.78 26.95 34.68
CA LYS A 377 24.23 27.04 34.44
C LYS A 377 25.02 27.42 35.69
N GLU A 378 24.44 28.25 36.56
CA GLU A 378 25.06 28.61 37.84
C GLU A 378 25.21 27.40 38.76
N LEU A 379 24.18 26.55 38.87
CA LEU A 379 24.24 25.33 39.68
C LEU A 379 25.26 24.33 39.11
N GLU A 380 25.34 24.18 37.78
CA GLU A 380 26.36 23.34 37.13
C GLU A 380 27.78 23.82 37.47
N ILE A 381 28.02 25.14 37.39
CA ILE A 381 29.34 25.73 37.69
C ILE A 381 29.67 25.59 39.18
N ILE A 382 28.74 25.89 40.08
CA ILE A 382 28.93 25.74 41.53
C ILE A 382 29.26 24.28 41.86
N THR A 383 28.54 23.31 41.28
CA THR A 383 28.78 21.88 41.52
C THR A 383 30.18 21.46 41.06
N LEU A 384 30.62 21.94 39.89
CA LEU A 384 31.96 21.68 39.38
C LEU A 384 33.05 22.28 40.28
N VAL A 385 32.90 23.56 40.67
CA VAL A 385 33.86 24.27 41.52
C VAL A 385 33.97 23.62 42.90
N VAL A 386 32.83 23.28 43.52
CA VAL A 386 32.80 22.57 44.80
C VAL A 386 33.45 21.18 44.67
N GLY A 387 33.18 20.45 43.58
CA GLY A 387 33.81 19.17 43.30
C GLY A 387 35.34 19.25 43.20
N VAL A 388 35.87 20.24 42.47
CA VAL A 388 37.32 20.48 42.34
C VAL A 388 37.93 20.90 43.68
N ALA A 389 37.26 21.77 44.44
CA ALA A 389 37.74 22.21 45.75
C ALA A 389 37.85 21.05 46.74
N ILE A 390 36.83 20.18 46.81
CA ILE A 390 36.82 18.98 47.66
C ILE A 390 37.92 18.01 47.23
N LEU A 391 38.13 17.81 45.93
CA LEU A 391 39.21 16.96 45.42
C LEU A 391 40.58 17.46 45.88
N LEU A 392 40.89 18.74 45.66
CA LEU A 392 42.17 19.34 46.08
C LEU A 392 42.35 19.28 47.59
N PHE A 393 41.31 19.58 48.36
CA PHE A 393 41.34 19.48 49.81
C PHE A 393 41.60 18.04 50.26
N SER A 394 40.93 17.05 49.68
CA SER A 394 41.15 15.63 50.00
C SER A 394 42.58 15.20 49.68
N LEU A 395 43.13 15.59 48.52
CA LEU A 395 44.50 15.25 48.13
C LEU A 395 45.52 15.86 49.08
N LEU A 396 45.36 17.13 49.45
CA LEU A 396 46.23 17.81 50.42
C LEU A 396 46.12 17.18 51.80
N ALA A 397 44.90 16.96 52.31
CA ALA A 397 44.68 16.36 53.61
C ALA A 397 45.27 14.94 53.68
N THR A 398 45.02 14.09 52.68
CA THR A 398 45.62 12.76 52.58
C THR A 398 47.14 12.82 52.48
N TYR A 399 47.69 13.74 51.69
CA TYR A 399 49.15 13.94 51.61
C TYR A 399 49.76 14.27 52.97
N PHE A 400 49.16 15.21 53.71
CA PHE A 400 49.65 15.60 55.03
C PHE A 400 49.47 14.51 56.09
N ILE A 401 48.33 13.81 56.10
CA ILE A 401 48.10 12.67 57.00
C ILE A 401 49.13 11.57 56.73
N ASN A 402 49.40 11.25 55.46
CA ASN A 402 50.40 10.26 55.09
C ASN A 402 51.82 10.71 55.49
N ALA A 403 52.18 11.96 55.19
CA ALA A 403 53.47 12.53 55.56
C ALA A 403 53.70 12.61 57.09
N LYS A 404 52.63 12.60 57.89
CA LYS A 404 52.67 12.63 59.36
C LYS A 404 52.13 11.35 60.01
N ALA A 405 51.99 10.26 59.26
CA ALA A 405 51.34 9.04 59.72
C ALA A 405 52.05 8.42 60.95
N GLU A 406 53.38 8.43 60.98
CA GLU A 406 54.16 7.89 62.11
C GLU A 406 53.92 8.67 63.41
N ILE A 407 53.62 9.97 63.32
CA ILE A 407 53.33 10.82 64.49
C ILE A 407 51.84 10.69 64.87
N LEU A 408 50.95 10.73 63.88
CA LEU A 408 49.50 10.70 64.09
C LEU A 408 48.99 9.33 64.56
N PHE A 409 49.66 8.26 64.17
CA PHE A 409 49.29 6.88 64.52
C PHE A 409 50.35 6.18 65.38
N SER A 410 51.16 6.94 66.12
CA SER A 410 52.14 6.36 67.06
C SER A 410 51.40 5.53 68.12
N ILE A 411 51.62 4.22 68.14
CA ILE A 411 51.13 3.33 69.20
C ILE A 411 51.89 3.68 70.48
N PRO A 412 51.22 3.95 71.62
CA PRO A 412 51.91 4.12 72.89
C PRO A 412 52.73 2.84 73.17
N ARG A 413 54.05 2.97 73.31
CA ARG A 413 54.86 1.88 73.85
C ARG A 413 54.43 1.66 75.30
N ASP A 414 53.90 0.49 75.61
CA ASP A 414 53.70 0.05 77.00
C ASP A 414 55.02 0.20 77.78
N PRO A 415 55.06 0.97 78.88
CA PRO A 415 56.24 1.07 79.72
C PRO A 415 56.27 -0.14 80.66
N GLY A 416 56.84 -1.25 80.22
CA GLY A 416 56.82 -2.46 81.05
C GLY A 416 57.53 -3.69 80.53
N ALA A 417 58.77 -3.57 80.06
CA ALA A 417 59.67 -4.72 80.00
C ALA A 417 61.11 -4.25 80.27
N VAL A 418 61.43 -4.05 81.55
CA VAL A 418 62.81 -3.94 82.01
C VAL A 418 63.40 -5.34 81.98
N SER A 419 64.43 -5.52 81.16
CA SER A 419 65.29 -6.69 81.16
C SER A 419 66.15 -6.73 82.43
N TYR A 420 66.00 -7.80 83.22
CA TYR A 420 67.07 -8.42 84.00
C TYR A 420 66.97 -9.93 83.88
#